data_AF-A0A5K3FCG4-F1
#
_entry.id   AF-A0A5K3FCG4-F1
#
_cell.length_a   1.000
_cell.length_b   1.000
_cell.length_c   1.000
_cell.angle_alpha   90.00
_cell.angle_beta   90.00
_cell.angle_gamma   90.00
#
_symmetry.space_group_name_H-M   'P 1'
#
loop_
_entity.id
_entity.type
_entity.pdbx_description
1 polymer ?
#
loop_
_entity_poly.entity_id
_entity_poly.type
_entity_poly.pdbx_seq_one_letter_code
_entity_poly.pdbx_strand_id
1 'polypeptide(L)'
;MLCDALAKVPSQTERNEILECHTMLRENVKPTASNMQFLSYSVEMEKLADEFVNKCSPVFPGSDPRYKNLGYIQLPFTTTEQQYKEALCTVNGSSYIYENESCPDDCLAYVQMVWAESTEVGCAKHHCNLLKNSTRIYYMMACIYKPGDPKLQTKPYIEGPSCSNCTRGYGCYRNQCRANYTTTTTSGSSAIALFPVLLLSALIFNCLH
;
A
#
# COMPACT_ATOMS: atom_id res chain seq x y z
N MET A 1 28.10 8.80 -26.09
CA MET A 1 27.44 7.87 -25.16
C MET A 1 26.52 8.71 -24.28
N LEU A 2 25.22 8.79 -24.62
CA LEU A 2 24.23 9.29 -23.67
C LEU A 2 23.96 8.12 -22.70
N CYS A 3 24.32 8.29 -21.43
CA CYS A 3 23.69 7.48 -20.39
C CYS A 3 22.25 8.01 -20.27
N ASP A 4 21.33 7.42 -21.03
CA ASP A 4 19.93 7.43 -20.64
C ASP A 4 19.88 6.64 -19.33
N ALA A 5 19.97 7.36 -18.21
CA ALA A 5 19.87 6.74 -16.91
C ALA A 5 18.46 6.18 -16.78
N LEU A 6 18.34 4.87 -16.71
CA LEU A 6 17.07 4.18 -16.60
C LEU A 6 16.37 4.61 -15.29
N ALA A 7 15.05 4.78 -15.31
CA ALA A 7 14.30 4.88 -14.06
C ALA A 7 14.58 3.69 -13.14
N LYS A 8 14.54 3.99 -11.85
CA LYS A 8 14.94 3.06 -10.80
C LYS A 8 13.68 2.48 -10.19
N VAL A 9 13.36 1.26 -10.62
CA VAL A 9 12.32 0.45 -9.99
C VAL A 9 12.70 0.11 -8.54
N PRO A 10 11.74 0.08 -7.61
CA PRO A 10 11.97 -0.28 -6.20
C PRO A 10 12.59 -1.67 -6.01
N SER A 11 13.53 -1.78 -5.08
CA SER A 11 13.96 -3.06 -4.51
C SER A 11 12.83 -3.72 -3.71
N GLN A 12 12.94 -5.02 -3.40
CA GLN A 12 11.91 -5.70 -2.61
C GLN A 12 11.69 -5.07 -1.22
N THR A 13 12.75 -4.57 -0.58
CA THR A 13 12.65 -3.83 0.68
C THR A 13 11.85 -2.54 0.50
N GLU A 14 12.15 -1.76 -0.55
CA GLU A 14 11.41 -0.53 -0.85
C GLU A 14 9.94 -0.83 -1.20
N ARG A 15 9.65 -1.92 -1.94
CA ARG A 15 8.26 -2.36 -2.20
C ARG A 15 7.49 -2.65 -0.91
N ASN A 16 8.14 -3.29 0.06
CA ASN A 16 7.54 -3.57 1.36
C ASN A 16 7.31 -2.27 2.16
N GLU A 17 8.26 -1.33 2.13
CA GLU A 17 8.11 -0.02 2.77
C GLU A 17 6.98 0.81 2.16
N ILE A 18 6.86 0.80 0.82
CA ILE A 18 5.75 1.43 0.09
C ILE A 18 4.43 0.88 0.63
N LEU A 19 4.28 -0.45 0.68
CA LEU A 19 3.06 -1.07 1.20
C LEU A 19 2.80 -0.70 2.66
N GLU A 20 3.81 -0.76 3.52
CA GLU A 20 3.62 -0.47 4.95
C GLU A 20 3.21 0.99 5.19
N CYS A 21 3.80 1.96 4.48
CA CYS A 21 3.37 3.37 4.57
C CYS A 21 1.90 3.53 4.18
N HIS A 22 1.46 2.89 3.09
CA HIS A 22 0.05 2.92 2.68
C HIS A 22 -0.85 2.21 3.68
N THR A 23 -0.46 1.03 4.17
CA THR A 23 -1.22 0.25 5.14
C THR A 23 -1.43 1.04 6.43
N MET A 24 -0.38 1.67 6.97
CA MET A 24 -0.49 2.50 8.17
C MET A 24 -1.41 3.71 7.95
N LEU A 25 -1.30 4.39 6.82
CA LEU A 25 -2.15 5.54 6.52
C LEU A 25 -3.63 5.13 6.44
N ARG A 26 -3.92 4.05 5.71
CA ARG A 26 -5.27 3.50 5.52
C ARG A 26 -5.88 2.93 6.81
N GLU A 27 -5.05 2.37 7.68
CA GLU A 27 -5.45 1.82 8.99
C GLU A 27 -5.94 2.90 9.97
N ASN A 28 -5.44 4.13 9.82
CA ASN A 28 -5.61 5.21 10.80
C ASN A 28 -6.47 6.39 10.32
N VAL A 29 -7.18 6.23 9.19
CA VAL A 29 -8.02 7.31 8.64
C VAL A 29 -9.10 7.77 9.63
N LYS A 30 -9.45 9.06 9.53
CA LYS A 30 -10.50 9.71 10.32
C LYS A 30 -11.41 10.50 9.37
N PRO A 31 -12.74 10.23 9.36
CA PRO A 31 -13.44 9.17 10.10
C PRO A 31 -13.01 7.76 9.67
N THR A 32 -13.34 6.73 10.46
CA THR A 32 -12.96 5.34 10.14
C THR A 32 -13.64 4.84 8.87
N ALA A 33 -12.98 3.94 8.13
CA ALA A 33 -13.47 3.43 6.86
C ALA A 33 -14.06 2.02 6.98
N SER A 34 -15.30 1.85 6.55
CA SER A 34 -15.99 0.54 6.57
C SER A 34 -15.56 -0.41 5.46
N ASN A 35 -15.09 0.10 4.32
CA ASN A 35 -14.87 -0.65 3.07
C ASN A 35 -13.42 -0.59 2.53
N MET A 36 -12.46 -0.14 3.34
CA MET A 36 -11.08 0.07 2.89
C MET A 36 -10.40 -1.23 2.45
N GLN A 37 -10.05 -1.38 1.17
CA GLN A 37 -9.36 -2.58 0.70
C GLN A 37 -7.89 -2.61 1.14
N PHE A 38 -7.35 -3.79 1.42
CA PHE A 38 -5.94 -3.97 1.68
C PHE A 38 -5.15 -3.96 0.37
N LEU A 39 -4.12 -3.13 0.29
CA LEU A 39 -3.29 -3.01 -0.91
C LEU A 39 -2.28 -4.16 -1.04
N SER A 40 -2.00 -4.53 -2.29
CA SER A 40 -0.91 -5.41 -2.69
C SER A 40 0.02 -4.69 -3.66
N TYR A 41 1.29 -5.10 -3.71
CA TYR A 41 2.25 -4.48 -4.63
C TYR A 41 2.11 -5.10 -6.02
N SER A 42 2.02 -4.28 -7.05
CA SER A 42 1.81 -4.70 -8.43
C SER A 42 2.97 -4.27 -9.31
N VAL A 43 3.66 -5.27 -9.89
CA VAL A 43 4.74 -5.03 -10.86
C VAL A 43 4.19 -4.44 -12.16
N GLU A 44 2.92 -4.71 -12.50
CA GLU A 44 2.24 -4.07 -13.63
C GLU A 44 2.11 -2.55 -13.40
N MET A 45 1.68 -2.15 -12.20
CA MET A 45 1.57 -0.73 -11.83
C MET A 45 2.94 -0.06 -11.69
N GLU A 46 3.95 -0.78 -11.16
CA GLU A 46 5.33 -0.31 -11.10
C GLU A 46 5.86 0.01 -12.50
N LYS A 47 5.62 -0.87 -13.48
CA LYS A 47 6.03 -0.64 -14.87
C LYS A 47 5.37 0.61 -15.47
N LEU A 48 4.08 0.82 -15.23
CA LEU A 48 3.39 2.03 -15.70
C LEU A 48 3.89 3.29 -14.99
N ALA A 49 4.24 3.20 -13.70
CA ALA A 49 4.88 4.28 -12.96
C ALA A 49 6.25 4.61 -13.55
N ASP A 50 7.06 3.58 -13.85
CA ASP A 50 8.38 3.68 -14.45
C ASP A 50 8.33 4.38 -15.82
N GLU A 51 7.45 3.93 -16.71
CA GLU A 51 7.21 4.56 -18.00
C GLU A 51 6.75 6.02 -17.89
N PHE A 52 6.01 6.35 -16.83
CA PHE A 52 5.57 7.72 -16.58
C PHE A 52 6.72 8.62 -16.11
N VAL A 53 7.46 8.22 -15.07
CA VAL A 53 8.54 9.05 -14.51
C VAL A 53 9.73 9.18 -15.46
N ASN A 54 10.02 8.17 -16.29
CA ASN A 54 11.06 8.22 -17.34
C ASN A 54 10.82 9.32 -18.38
N LYS A 55 9.57 9.77 -18.56
CA LYS A 55 9.27 10.85 -19.50
C LYS A 55 9.62 12.23 -18.95
N CYS A 56 9.89 12.34 -17.65
CA CYS A 56 10.16 13.62 -16.98
C CYS A 56 9.07 14.67 -17.21
N SER A 57 7.83 14.22 -17.43
CA SER A 57 6.68 15.07 -17.72
C SER A 57 5.90 15.33 -16.43
N PRO A 58 5.54 16.58 -16.10
CA PRO A 58 4.64 16.87 -14.99
C PRO A 58 3.18 16.48 -15.28
N VAL A 59 2.88 16.08 -16.52
CA VAL A 59 1.52 15.75 -16.98
C VAL A 59 1.35 14.23 -17.02
N PHE A 60 0.37 13.74 -16.26
CA PHE A 60 -0.03 12.34 -16.24
C PHE A 60 -0.57 11.88 -17.62
N PRO A 61 -0.15 10.74 -18.17
CA PRO A 61 -0.51 10.28 -19.51
C PRO A 61 -1.91 9.65 -19.58
N GLY A 62 -2.93 10.32 -19.02
CA GLY A 62 -4.30 9.78 -18.94
C GLY A 62 -5.02 9.56 -20.28
N SER A 63 -4.49 10.07 -21.39
CA SER A 63 -5.01 9.80 -22.75
C SER A 63 -4.54 8.46 -23.31
N ASP A 64 -3.46 7.87 -22.76
CA ASP A 64 -3.02 6.53 -23.12
C ASP A 64 -3.98 5.50 -22.49
N PRO A 65 -4.63 4.62 -23.29
CA PRO A 65 -5.59 3.65 -22.79
C PRO A 65 -5.07 2.75 -21.66
N ARG A 66 -3.75 2.56 -21.56
CA ARG A 66 -3.12 1.77 -20.50
C ARG A 66 -3.25 2.41 -19.12
N TYR A 67 -3.49 3.72 -19.05
CA TYR A 67 -3.69 4.47 -17.81
C TYR A 67 -5.17 4.74 -17.49
N LYS A 68 -6.09 4.20 -18.29
CA LYS A 68 -7.52 4.38 -18.08
C LYS A 68 -7.97 3.67 -16.80
N ASN A 69 -8.80 4.36 -15.99
CA ASN A 69 -9.32 3.86 -14.71
C ASN A 69 -8.22 3.50 -13.69
N LEU A 70 -7.05 4.16 -13.81
CA LEU A 70 -5.99 4.09 -12.82
C LEU A 70 -5.96 5.36 -11.99
N GLY A 71 -5.65 5.20 -10.72
CA GLY A 71 -5.29 6.31 -9.83
C GLY A 71 -3.80 6.60 -9.92
N TYR A 72 -3.39 7.80 -9.52
CA TYR A 72 -1.96 8.11 -9.41
C TYR A 72 -1.69 9.16 -8.35
N ILE A 73 -0.48 9.12 -7.80
CA ILE A 73 0.13 10.27 -7.14
C ILE A 73 1.42 10.62 -7.86
N GLN A 74 1.70 11.92 -7.94
CA GLN A 74 3.00 12.45 -8.30
C GLN A 74 3.43 13.35 -7.15
N LEU A 75 4.48 12.96 -6.44
CA LEU A 75 4.98 13.75 -5.33
C LEU A 75 5.75 14.99 -5.84
N PRO A 76 5.89 16.05 -5.02
CA PRO A 76 6.65 17.23 -5.39
C PRO A 76 8.06 16.89 -5.86
N PHE A 77 8.55 17.59 -6.88
CA PHE A 77 9.89 17.39 -7.39
C PHE A 77 10.94 17.81 -6.36
N THR A 78 12.01 17.03 -6.26
CA THR A 78 13.11 17.28 -5.32
C THR A 78 14.44 17.42 -6.04
N THR A 79 15.40 18.10 -5.43
CA THR A 79 16.76 18.21 -5.98
C THR A 79 17.66 17.03 -5.58
N THR A 80 17.23 16.22 -4.62
CA THR A 80 17.92 15.02 -4.12
C THR A 80 17.02 13.80 -4.23
N GLU A 81 17.63 12.62 -4.40
CA GLU A 81 16.88 11.35 -4.42
C GLU A 81 16.28 11.09 -3.03
N GLN A 82 14.95 11.05 -2.94
CA GLN A 82 14.27 10.67 -1.71
C GLN A 82 14.06 9.16 -1.60
N GLN A 83 14.04 8.68 -0.36
CA GLN A 83 13.61 7.32 -0.04
C GLN A 83 12.08 7.24 -0.13
N TYR A 84 11.55 6.11 -0.62
CA TYR A 84 10.10 5.91 -0.69
C TYR A 84 9.44 6.02 0.68
N LYS A 85 10.06 5.45 1.71
CA LYS A 85 9.57 5.54 3.09
C LYS A 85 9.41 6.98 3.55
N GLU A 86 10.45 7.81 3.35
CA GLU A 86 10.43 9.22 3.76
C GLU A 86 9.32 9.99 3.03
N ALA A 87 9.16 9.76 1.73
CA ALA A 87 8.21 10.47 0.89
C ALA A 87 6.75 10.02 1.12
N LEU A 88 6.50 8.72 1.36
CA LEU A 88 5.15 8.16 1.42
C LEU A 88 4.58 8.03 2.84
N CYS A 89 5.41 7.76 3.86
CA CYS A 89 4.93 7.67 5.23
C CYS A 89 4.62 9.05 5.85
N THR A 90 5.01 10.14 5.18
CA THR A 90 4.84 11.53 5.67
C THR A 90 3.82 12.33 4.86
N VAL A 91 3.09 11.69 3.93
CA VAL A 91 2.05 12.35 3.13
C VAL A 91 1.01 12.98 4.06
N ASN A 92 0.82 14.29 3.89
CA ASN A 92 -0.06 15.06 4.76
C ASN A 92 -1.52 14.98 4.28
N GLY A 93 -2.41 14.55 5.17
CA GLY A 93 -3.85 14.57 4.95
C GLY A 93 -4.60 15.64 5.74
N SER A 94 -3.90 16.50 6.50
CA SER A 94 -4.53 17.41 7.48
C SER A 94 -5.45 18.46 6.86
N SER A 95 -5.26 18.77 5.58
CA SER A 95 -6.09 19.73 4.84
C SER A 95 -7.32 19.07 4.20
N TYR A 96 -7.40 17.74 4.10
CA TYR A 96 -8.57 17.07 3.56
C TYR A 96 -9.73 17.10 4.57
N ILE A 97 -10.90 17.57 4.13
CA ILE A 97 -12.11 17.63 4.95
C ILE A 97 -13.11 16.59 4.39
N TYR A 98 -13.33 15.53 5.15
CA TYR A 98 -14.12 14.38 4.71
C TYR A 98 -15.60 14.71 4.50
N GLU A 99 -16.18 15.56 5.35
CA GLU A 99 -17.62 15.85 5.38
C GLU A 99 -18.12 16.49 4.10
N ASN A 100 -17.32 17.39 3.52
CA ASN A 100 -17.66 18.19 2.34
C ASN A 100 -16.81 17.86 1.10
N GLU A 101 -16.03 16.77 1.14
CA GLU A 101 -15.23 16.29 0.00
C GLU A 101 -14.22 17.33 -0.50
N SER A 102 -13.68 18.15 0.41
CA SER A 102 -12.84 19.29 0.03
C SER A 102 -11.36 19.08 0.33
N CYS A 103 -10.56 19.61 -0.59
CA CYS A 103 -9.10 19.64 -0.54
C CYS A 103 -8.63 21.09 -0.77
N PRO A 104 -8.74 21.98 0.23
CA PRO A 104 -8.37 23.40 0.09
C PRO A 104 -6.90 23.63 -0.24
N ASP A 105 -6.01 22.72 0.20
CA ASP A 105 -4.56 22.78 -0.02
C ASP A 105 -4.05 21.46 -0.64
N ASP A 106 -2.74 21.20 -0.55
CA ASP A 106 -2.13 19.97 -1.05
C ASP A 106 -2.56 18.73 -0.24
N CYS A 107 -3.57 18.01 -0.74
CA CYS A 107 -4.07 16.79 -0.11
C CYS A 107 -4.49 15.70 -1.11
N LEU A 108 -4.38 15.93 -2.42
CA LEU A 108 -4.80 14.96 -3.44
C LEU A 108 -4.00 13.67 -3.37
N ALA A 109 -2.71 13.75 -3.02
CA ALA A 109 -1.88 12.59 -2.77
C ALA A 109 -2.43 11.75 -1.60
N TYR A 110 -2.84 12.40 -0.50
CA TYR A 110 -3.49 11.74 0.62
C TYR A 110 -4.79 11.05 0.17
N VAL A 111 -5.70 11.78 -0.50
CA VAL A 111 -7.00 11.26 -0.97
C VAL A 111 -6.81 10.01 -1.81
N GLN A 112 -5.86 10.01 -2.74
CA GLN A 112 -5.55 8.84 -3.56
C GLN A 112 -4.99 7.67 -2.75
N MET A 113 -4.06 7.92 -1.81
CA MET A 113 -3.46 6.86 -1.00
C MET A 113 -4.49 6.18 -0.08
N VAL A 114 -5.52 6.93 0.36
CA VAL A 114 -6.64 6.40 1.17
C VAL A 114 -7.85 5.98 0.32
N TRP A 115 -7.72 5.89 -1.00
CA TRP A 115 -8.81 5.46 -1.88
C TRP A 115 -9.16 3.98 -1.63
N ALA A 116 -10.33 3.72 -1.05
CA ALA A 116 -10.73 2.41 -0.56
C ALA A 116 -10.80 1.36 -1.65
N GLU A 117 -11.20 1.72 -2.87
CA GLU A 117 -11.38 0.77 -3.97
C GLU A 117 -10.05 0.22 -4.50
N SER A 118 -8.95 0.97 -4.35
CA SER A 118 -7.64 0.55 -4.83
C SER A 118 -7.18 -0.71 -4.08
N THR A 119 -6.80 -1.75 -4.84
CA THR A 119 -6.30 -3.04 -4.32
C THR A 119 -4.83 -3.30 -4.68
N GLU A 120 -4.31 -2.54 -5.65
CA GLU A 120 -2.95 -2.66 -6.15
C GLU A 120 -2.27 -1.30 -6.20
N VAL A 121 -0.97 -1.27 -5.89
CA VAL A 121 -0.11 -0.10 -6.04
C VAL A 121 1.25 -0.51 -6.59
N GLY A 122 1.84 0.33 -7.44
CA GLY A 122 3.23 0.21 -7.85
C GLY A 122 3.84 1.59 -8.07
N CYS A 123 5.12 1.76 -7.77
CA CYS A 123 5.77 3.07 -7.76
C CYS A 123 7.10 3.04 -8.48
N ALA A 124 7.53 4.18 -9.00
CA ALA A 124 8.86 4.36 -9.56
C ALA A 124 9.38 5.76 -9.28
N LYS A 125 10.70 5.92 -9.40
CA LYS A 125 11.37 7.22 -9.36
C LYS A 125 12.42 7.32 -10.45
N HIS A 126 12.64 8.54 -10.92
CA HIS A 126 13.59 8.84 -11.97
C HIS A 126 14.21 10.21 -11.75
N HIS A 127 15.46 10.37 -12.17
CA HIS A 127 16.10 11.68 -12.18
C HIS A 127 15.97 12.30 -13.56
N CYS A 128 15.63 13.57 -13.58
CA CYS A 128 15.30 14.34 -14.75
C CYS A 128 16.22 15.55 -14.86
N ASN A 129 16.63 15.88 -16.08
CA ASN A 129 17.38 17.11 -16.33
C ASN A 129 16.40 18.27 -16.53
N LEU A 130 16.63 19.41 -15.88
CA LEU A 130 15.79 20.62 -16.01
C LEU A 130 15.68 21.11 -17.45
N LEU A 131 16.78 21.00 -18.21
CA LEU A 131 16.84 21.29 -19.63
C LEU A 131 17.71 20.23 -20.30
N LYS A 132 17.50 20.02 -21.61
CA LYS A 132 18.36 19.16 -22.41
C LYS A 132 19.81 19.63 -22.28
N ASN A 133 20.72 18.74 -21.85
CA ASN A 133 22.13 19.01 -21.54
C ASN A 133 22.41 19.87 -20.28
N SER A 134 21.44 20.02 -19.37
CA SER A 134 21.69 20.64 -18.06
C SER A 134 22.35 19.66 -17.10
N THR A 135 23.24 20.15 -16.23
CA THR A 135 23.71 19.43 -15.05
C THR A 135 22.76 19.56 -13.85
N ARG A 136 21.77 20.45 -13.94
CA ARG A 136 20.77 20.63 -12.89
C ARG A 136 19.69 19.56 -13.05
N ILE A 137 19.57 18.74 -12.02
CA ILE A 137 18.64 17.62 -11.97
C ILE A 137 17.52 17.87 -10.97
N TYR A 138 16.42 17.19 -11.18
CA TYR A 138 15.36 16.99 -10.19
C TYR A 138 14.94 15.52 -10.21
N TYR A 139 14.33 15.06 -9.13
CA TYR A 139 13.80 13.72 -9.01
C TYR A 139 12.28 13.77 -9.08
N MET A 140 11.72 12.85 -9.84
CA MET A 140 10.30 12.61 -9.96
C MET A 140 9.98 11.26 -9.35
N MET A 141 8.96 11.19 -8.50
CA MET A 141 8.44 9.95 -7.91
C MET A 141 6.93 9.90 -8.16
N ALA A 142 6.45 8.74 -8.61
CA ALA A 142 5.03 8.51 -8.80
C ALA A 142 4.65 7.10 -8.34
N CYS A 143 3.40 6.96 -7.90
CA CYS A 143 2.75 5.67 -7.69
C CYS A 143 1.47 5.60 -8.51
N ILE A 144 1.16 4.43 -9.04
CA ILE A 144 -0.03 4.12 -9.83
C ILE A 144 -0.87 3.10 -9.06
N TYR A 145 -2.19 3.28 -9.08
CA TYR A 145 -3.15 2.50 -8.31
C TYR A 145 -4.19 1.85 -9.22
N LYS A 146 -4.56 0.60 -8.90
CA LYS A 146 -5.57 -0.17 -9.64
C LYS A 146 -6.54 -0.87 -8.68
N PRO A 147 -7.85 -0.81 -8.95
CA PRO A 147 -8.50 0.24 -9.75
C PRO A 147 -8.24 1.62 -9.11
N GLY A 148 -8.53 2.71 -9.84
CA GLY A 148 -8.54 4.04 -9.23
C GLY A 148 -9.38 5.03 -10.01
N ASP A 149 -9.67 6.16 -9.37
CA ASP A 149 -10.38 7.28 -10.00
C ASP A 149 -9.40 8.43 -10.24
N PRO A 150 -9.04 8.76 -11.49
CA PRO A 150 -8.15 9.86 -11.78
C PRO A 150 -8.75 11.24 -11.44
N LYS A 151 -10.06 11.34 -11.20
CA LYS A 151 -10.73 12.60 -10.87
C LYS A 151 -10.79 12.88 -9.37
N LEU A 152 -10.80 11.84 -8.53
CA LEU A 152 -10.88 11.94 -7.07
C LEU A 152 -12.02 12.88 -6.60
N GLN A 153 -13.17 12.84 -7.27
CA GLN A 153 -14.28 13.80 -7.07
C GLN A 153 -15.28 13.39 -5.98
N THR A 154 -15.06 12.24 -5.33
CA THR A 154 -15.95 11.72 -4.28
C THR A 154 -15.14 11.36 -3.05
N LYS A 155 -15.84 11.05 -1.94
CA LYS A 155 -15.19 10.52 -0.74
C LYS A 155 -14.32 9.31 -1.07
N PRO A 156 -13.08 9.26 -0.54
CA PRO A 156 -12.16 8.18 -0.86
C PRO A 156 -12.57 6.83 -0.27
N TYR A 157 -13.46 6.83 0.73
CA TYR A 157 -13.97 5.62 1.39
C TYR A 157 -15.33 5.88 2.03
N ILE A 158 -16.02 4.82 2.44
CA ILE A 158 -17.31 4.90 3.13
C ILE A 158 -17.06 4.95 4.64
N GLU A 159 -17.48 6.03 5.29
CA GLU A 159 -17.44 6.17 6.75
C GLU A 159 -18.22 5.05 7.44
N GLY A 160 -17.62 4.50 8.50
CA GLY A 160 -18.26 3.51 9.37
C GLY A 160 -17.25 2.70 10.18
N PRO A 161 -17.70 1.77 11.03
CA PRO A 161 -16.80 0.88 11.76
C PRO A 161 -15.88 0.11 10.80
N SER A 162 -14.60 0.02 11.14
CA SER A 162 -13.59 -0.64 10.28
C SER A 162 -14.03 -2.03 9.85
N CYS A 163 -13.89 -2.33 8.55
CA CYS A 163 -14.24 -3.61 7.95
C CYS A 163 -15.73 -4.01 7.99
N SER A 164 -16.64 -3.14 8.44
CA SER A 164 -18.09 -3.45 8.50
C SER A 164 -18.77 -3.59 7.14
N ASN A 165 -18.09 -3.18 6.06
CA ASN A 165 -18.59 -3.23 4.68
C ASN A 165 -17.57 -3.87 3.72
N CYS A 166 -16.89 -4.93 4.18
CA CYS A 166 -16.04 -5.75 3.31
C CYS A 166 -16.86 -6.74 2.46
N THR A 167 -16.37 -7.04 1.26
CA THR A 167 -16.95 -8.08 0.38
C THR A 167 -16.97 -9.43 1.07
N ARG A 168 -18.03 -10.23 0.84
CA ARG A 168 -18.14 -11.59 1.39
C ARG A 168 -16.89 -12.43 1.06
N GLY A 169 -16.33 -13.07 2.07
CA GLY A 169 -15.10 -13.89 1.96
C GLY A 169 -13.81 -13.14 2.28
N TYR A 170 -13.87 -11.83 2.52
CA TYR A 170 -12.77 -11.05 3.07
C TYR A 170 -12.91 -11.00 4.59
N GLY A 171 -11.79 -10.85 5.29
CA GLY A 171 -11.82 -10.50 6.71
C GLY A 171 -11.09 -9.20 6.99
N CYS A 172 -11.01 -8.87 8.28
CA CYS A 172 -10.42 -7.63 8.73
C CYS A 172 -8.97 -7.83 9.14
N TYR A 173 -8.06 -7.16 8.45
CA TYR A 173 -6.65 -7.13 8.80
C TYR A 173 -6.21 -5.67 8.87
N ARG A 174 -5.77 -5.21 10.05
CA ARG A 174 -5.29 -3.83 10.24
C ARG A 174 -6.29 -2.78 9.73
N ASN A 175 -7.55 -2.93 10.18
CA ASN A 175 -8.70 -2.09 9.80
C ASN A 175 -9.03 -2.07 8.30
N GLN A 176 -8.57 -3.06 7.53
CA GLN A 176 -8.75 -3.14 6.07
C GLN A 176 -9.30 -4.50 5.64
N CYS A 177 -10.06 -4.51 4.55
CA CYS A 177 -10.61 -5.69 3.91
C CYS A 177 -9.52 -6.47 3.18
N ARG A 178 -9.22 -7.68 3.65
CA ARG A 178 -8.21 -8.55 3.04
C ARG A 178 -8.79 -9.91 2.67
N ALA A 179 -8.54 -10.35 1.44
CA ALA A 179 -8.87 -11.70 1.01
C ALA A 179 -8.06 -12.74 1.83
N ASN A 180 -8.64 -13.92 2.04
CA ASN A 180 -8.01 -15.07 2.73
C ASN A 180 -7.70 -14.85 4.22
N TYR A 181 -8.39 -13.94 4.91
CA TYR A 181 -8.44 -14.00 6.36
C TYR A 181 -9.35 -15.16 6.76
N THR A 182 -8.80 -16.37 6.88
CA THR A 182 -9.53 -17.46 7.54
C THR A 182 -9.86 -16.99 8.94
N THR A 183 -11.14 -16.81 9.21
CA THR A 183 -11.64 -16.68 10.57
C THR A 183 -11.19 -17.93 11.29
N THR A 184 -10.12 -17.84 12.08
CA THR A 184 -9.84 -18.83 13.11
C THR A 184 -10.95 -18.64 14.13
N THR A 185 -12.12 -19.21 13.84
CA THR A 185 -13.18 -19.41 14.81
C THR A 185 -12.59 -20.38 15.82
N THR A 186 -12.02 -19.86 16.90
CA THR A 186 -11.75 -20.61 18.12
C THR A 186 -13.12 -21.02 18.67
N SER A 187 -13.69 -22.08 18.11
CA SER A 187 -14.73 -22.85 18.78
C SER A 187 -14.07 -23.48 19.99
N GLY A 188 -14.30 -22.90 21.16
CA GLY A 188 -13.95 -23.50 22.43
C GLY A 188 -14.72 -24.82 22.59
N SER A 189 -14.09 -25.93 22.22
CA SER A 189 -14.49 -27.25 22.70
C SER A 189 -13.55 -27.61 23.85
N SER A 190 -14.06 -27.47 25.07
CA SER A 190 -13.46 -28.01 26.28
C SER A 190 -13.36 -29.54 26.16
N ALA A 191 -12.22 -30.04 25.70
CA ALA A 191 -11.88 -31.45 25.85
C ALA A 191 -11.35 -31.66 27.27
N ILE A 192 -12.18 -32.26 28.12
CA ILE A 192 -11.79 -32.72 29.45
C ILE A 192 -10.81 -33.88 29.25
N ALA A 193 -9.52 -33.65 29.51
CA ALA A 193 -8.51 -34.70 29.52
C ALA A 193 -8.66 -35.53 30.80
N LEU A 194 -9.22 -36.73 30.69
CA LEU A 194 -9.18 -37.75 31.73
C LEU A 194 -7.85 -38.51 31.60
N PHE A 195 -6.92 -38.25 32.53
CA PHE A 195 -5.69 -39.04 32.67
C PHE A 195 -6.00 -40.35 33.40
N PRO A 196 -5.62 -41.53 32.85
CA PRO A 196 -5.60 -42.75 33.63
C PRO A 196 -4.33 -42.77 34.50
N VAL A 197 -4.54 -42.84 35.81
CA VAL A 197 -3.55 -43.23 36.82
C VAL A 197 -3.31 -44.74 36.71
N LEU A 198 -2.09 -45.20 37.07
CA LEU A 198 -1.64 -46.57 37.40
C LEU A 198 -0.76 -47.23 36.31
N LEU A 199 0.36 -47.91 36.58
CA LEU A 199 0.97 -48.43 37.82
C LEU A 199 2.49 -48.62 37.60
N LEU A 200 3.28 -48.41 38.66
CA LEU A 200 4.68 -48.83 38.72
C LEU A 200 4.79 -50.36 38.66
N SER A 201 5.72 -50.87 37.87
CA SER A 201 6.39 -52.14 38.18
C SER A 201 7.89 -52.00 37.93
N ALA A 202 8.64 -52.00 39.02
CA ALA A 202 10.07 -52.12 39.04
C ALA A 202 10.49 -53.54 38.61
N LEU A 203 11.50 -53.66 37.76
CA LEU A 203 12.31 -54.86 37.65
C LEU A 203 13.79 -54.46 37.57
N ILE A 204 14.46 -54.73 38.67
CA ILE A 204 15.92 -54.78 38.82
C ILE A 204 16.40 -56.06 38.13
N PHE A 205 17.43 -55.97 37.28
CA PHE A 205 18.41 -57.05 37.15
C PHE A 205 19.79 -56.49 36.80
N ASN A 206 20.71 -56.68 37.74
CA ASN A 206 22.17 -56.57 37.56
C ASN A 206 22.65 -57.55 36.49
N CYS A 207 23.69 -57.20 35.73
CA CYS A 207 25.02 -57.83 35.88
C CYS A 207 26.07 -57.27 34.92
N LEU A 208 27.31 -57.31 35.42
CA LEU A 208 28.59 -56.96 34.81
C LEU A 208 28.95 -57.78 33.56
N HIS A 209 29.59 -57.13 32.59
CA HIS A 209 31.00 -57.37 32.20
C HIS A 209 31.55 -56.14 31.48
#